data_AF-A0A1C4Y4V9-F1
#
_entry.id   AF-A0A1C4Y4V9-F1
#
_cell.length_a   1.000
_cell.length_b   1.000
_cell.length_c   1.000
_cell.angle_alpha   90.00
_cell.angle_beta   90.00
_cell.angle_gamma   90.00
#
_symmetry.space_group_name_H-M   'P 1'
#
loop_
_entity.id
_entity.type
_entity.pdbx_description
1 polymer ?
#
loop_
_entity_poly.entity_id
_entity_poly.type
_entity_poly.pdbx_seq_one_letter_code
_entity_poly.pdbx_strand_id
1 'polypeptide(L)'
;MFDDLLRASAALLHDVSVQVQDVRHNEPAPGSVWRRETALDATVGDEGFPVPYSFAHHVHRTLNYAAAERLETLSWCVQPGFPQILSAIDLARAAAETASLAAWLGRPEADGEARLRRLMFMVQRADGEQRGLQTALGVELSSSSKAILDWAGRRRLRAERYPSREALLAAVDEDAGSIHYKRLSSFTHGNLDAMMALYIEIEQAQKGDSRLLEVHALSVATVAASYMLGGLASLARITGIGQPELAALDERAEEMEEALEWAAEQVPDLAR
;
A
#
# COMPACT_ATOMS: atom_id res chain seq x y z
N MET A 1 28.38 -5.86 -5.41
CA MET A 1 27.19 -6.35 -6.13
C MET A 1 25.99 -6.46 -5.20
N PHE A 2 25.97 -7.40 -4.24
CA PHE A 2 24.80 -7.53 -3.34
C PHE A 2 24.57 -6.29 -2.46
N ASP A 3 25.63 -5.75 -1.84
CA ASP A 3 25.54 -4.47 -1.12
C ASP A 3 25.08 -3.29 -1.99
N ASP A 4 25.36 -3.35 -3.30
CA ASP A 4 24.93 -2.32 -4.24
C ASP A 4 23.43 -2.44 -4.51
N LEU A 5 22.89 -3.67 -4.61
CA LEU A 5 21.45 -3.93 -4.73
C LEU A 5 20.70 -3.48 -3.48
N LEU A 6 21.22 -3.78 -2.29
CA LEU A 6 20.64 -3.31 -1.02
C LEU A 6 20.56 -1.77 -0.97
N ARG A 7 21.66 -1.09 -1.32
CA ARG A 7 21.69 0.38 -1.39
C ARG A 7 20.73 0.94 -2.44
N ALA A 8 20.69 0.34 -3.62
CA ALA A 8 19.83 0.79 -4.71
C ALA A 8 18.34 0.58 -4.39
N SER A 9 17.99 -0.52 -3.71
CA SER A 9 16.64 -0.77 -3.21
C SER A 9 16.25 0.23 -2.12
N ALA A 10 17.10 0.46 -1.12
CA ALA A 10 16.86 1.48 -0.09
C ALA A 10 16.62 2.86 -0.71
N ALA A 11 17.42 3.24 -1.72
CA ALA A 11 17.25 4.48 -2.45
C ALA A 11 15.92 4.53 -3.23
N LEU A 12 15.54 3.44 -3.92
CA LEU A 12 14.24 3.35 -4.60
C LEU A 12 13.07 3.55 -3.62
N LEU A 13 13.09 2.85 -2.49
CA LEU A 13 12.03 2.97 -1.46
C LEU A 13 11.91 4.39 -0.92
N HIS A 14 13.05 5.03 -0.67
CA HIS A 14 13.12 6.41 -0.23
C HIS A 14 12.56 7.37 -1.29
N ASP A 15 13.03 7.27 -2.52
CA ASP A 15 12.62 8.15 -3.62
C ASP A 15 11.12 8.06 -3.88
N VAL A 16 10.54 6.85 -3.89
CA VAL A 16 9.08 6.65 -3.99
C VAL A 16 8.35 7.32 -2.83
N SER A 17 8.87 7.21 -1.61
CA SER A 17 8.26 7.80 -0.41
C SER A 17 8.29 9.33 -0.45
N VAL A 18 9.39 9.92 -0.93
CA VAL A 18 9.52 11.37 -1.15
C VAL A 18 8.50 11.85 -2.18
N GLN A 19 8.33 11.15 -3.30
CA GLN A 19 7.36 11.55 -4.32
C GLN A 19 5.91 11.59 -3.79
N VAL A 20 5.55 10.65 -2.91
CA VAL A 20 4.24 10.67 -2.24
C VAL A 20 4.08 11.91 -1.35
N GLN A 21 5.13 12.30 -0.62
CA GLN A 21 5.12 13.50 0.21
C GLN A 21 4.98 14.77 -0.64
N ASP A 22 5.69 14.85 -1.76
CA ASP A 22 5.61 15.99 -2.67
C ASP A 22 4.19 16.19 -3.22
N VAL A 23 3.52 15.13 -3.68
CA VAL A 23 2.11 15.25 -4.15
C VAL A 23 1.16 15.62 -3.00
N ARG A 24 1.45 15.16 -1.78
CA ARG A 24 0.62 15.46 -0.59
C ARG A 24 0.65 16.94 -0.23
N HIS A 25 1.80 17.59 -0.34
CA HIS A 25 1.98 18.98 0.05
C HIS A 25 1.47 19.97 -1.01
N ASN A 26 1.33 19.53 -2.25
CA ASN A 26 0.80 20.34 -3.33
C ASN A 26 -0.74 20.42 -3.33
N GLU A 27 -1.25 21.59 -3.72
CA GLU A 27 -2.65 21.72 -4.06
C GLU A 27 -2.97 20.90 -5.31
N PRO A 28 -4.13 20.21 -5.36
CA PRO A 28 -4.57 19.57 -6.59
C PRO A 28 -4.62 20.58 -7.73
N ALA A 29 -4.18 20.19 -8.93
CA ALA A 29 -4.13 21.05 -10.10
C ALA A 29 -5.53 21.55 -10.51
N PRO A 30 -5.65 22.72 -11.16
CA PRO A 30 -6.88 23.15 -11.80
C PRO A 30 -7.41 22.09 -12.77
N GLY A 31 -8.72 21.81 -12.71
CA GLY A 31 -9.36 20.81 -13.59
C GLY A 31 -9.11 19.35 -13.21
N SER A 32 -8.32 19.07 -12.17
CA SER A 32 -8.11 17.71 -11.64
C SER A 32 -9.40 17.03 -11.20
N VAL A 33 -9.39 15.69 -11.16
CA VAL A 33 -10.53 14.90 -10.65
C VAL A 33 -10.90 15.35 -9.25
N TRP A 34 -9.89 15.56 -8.39
CA TRP A 34 -10.08 16.06 -7.03
C TRP A 34 -10.93 17.34 -7.00
N ARG A 35 -10.54 18.38 -7.75
CA ARG A 35 -11.27 19.66 -7.75
C ARG A 35 -12.67 19.51 -8.34
N ARG A 36 -12.83 18.73 -9.41
CA ARG A 36 -14.13 18.50 -10.04
C ARG A 36 -15.11 17.80 -9.12
N GLU A 37 -14.67 16.74 -8.43
CA GLU A 37 -15.51 15.98 -7.52
C GLU A 37 -15.78 16.72 -6.21
N THR A 38 -14.77 17.41 -5.65
CA THR A 38 -14.94 18.26 -4.46
C THR A 38 -15.99 19.36 -4.69
N ALA A 39 -16.07 19.92 -5.90
CA ALA A 39 -17.11 20.89 -6.24
C ALA A 39 -18.54 20.31 -6.14
N LEU A 40 -18.70 18.98 -6.22
CA LEU A 40 -19.98 18.29 -6.08
C LEU A 40 -20.42 18.13 -4.62
N ASP A 41 -19.53 18.37 -3.64
CA ASP A 41 -19.87 18.26 -2.21
C ASP A 41 -21.06 19.14 -1.83
N ALA A 42 -21.17 20.34 -2.41
CA ALA A 42 -22.32 21.23 -2.20
C ALA A 42 -23.67 20.62 -2.64
N THR A 43 -23.66 19.60 -3.50
CA THR A 43 -24.87 18.93 -4.02
C THR A 43 -25.11 17.56 -3.35
N VAL A 44 -24.03 16.88 -2.96
CA VAL A 44 -24.09 15.50 -2.45
C VAL A 44 -23.96 15.45 -0.91
N GLY A 45 -23.36 16.46 -0.30
CA GLY A 45 -23.28 16.60 1.16
C GLY A 45 -24.60 17.03 1.81
N ASP A 46 -24.71 16.83 3.12
CA ASP A 46 -25.76 17.39 3.97
C ASP A 46 -25.19 17.80 5.34
N GLU A 47 -26.02 18.28 6.28
CA GLU A 47 -25.57 18.69 7.62
C GLU A 47 -24.83 17.57 8.39
N GLY A 48 -25.16 16.30 8.15
CA GLY A 48 -24.53 15.16 8.81
C GLY A 48 -23.21 14.74 8.18
N PHE A 49 -23.06 14.95 6.86
CA PHE A 49 -21.80 14.72 6.15
C PHE A 49 -21.66 15.66 4.94
N PRO A 50 -21.13 16.88 5.14
CA PRO A 50 -21.21 17.93 4.13
C PRO A 50 -20.17 17.81 3.01
N VAL A 51 -19.14 16.99 3.18
CA VAL A 51 -17.95 16.97 2.32
C VAL A 51 -17.56 15.56 1.85
N PRO A 52 -18.49 14.76 1.28
CA PRO A 52 -18.27 13.35 0.99
C PRO A 52 -17.12 13.06 0.02
N TYR A 53 -16.97 13.82 -1.06
CA TYR A 53 -15.87 13.67 -2.01
C TYR A 53 -14.55 14.18 -1.44
N SER A 54 -14.54 15.36 -0.81
CA SER A 54 -13.33 15.84 -0.14
C SER A 54 -12.81 14.80 0.87
N PHE A 55 -13.71 14.20 1.66
CA PHE A 55 -13.35 13.16 2.60
C PHE A 55 -12.81 11.91 1.90
N ALA A 56 -13.46 11.43 0.82
CA ALA A 56 -12.95 10.30 0.03
C ALA A 56 -11.53 10.54 -0.50
N HIS A 57 -11.27 11.74 -1.00
CA HIS A 57 -9.95 12.13 -1.49
C HIS A 57 -8.92 12.28 -0.37
N HIS A 58 -9.31 12.79 0.80
CA HIS A 58 -8.44 12.82 1.98
C HIS A 58 -8.10 11.42 2.47
N VAL A 59 -9.06 10.48 2.46
CA VAL A 59 -8.80 9.07 2.75
C VAL A 59 -7.81 8.49 1.74
N HIS A 60 -8.01 8.72 0.44
CA HIS A 60 -7.07 8.30 -0.61
C HIS A 60 -5.64 8.82 -0.40
N ARG A 61 -5.49 10.10 -0.10
CA ARG A 61 -4.19 10.73 0.21
C ARG A 61 -3.57 10.16 1.49
N THR A 62 -4.38 9.89 2.51
CA THR A 62 -3.95 9.31 3.79
C THR A 62 -3.46 7.88 3.62
N LEU A 63 -4.14 7.07 2.79
CA LEU A 63 -3.69 5.72 2.47
C LEU A 63 -2.32 5.73 1.78
N ASN A 64 -2.15 6.56 0.74
CA ASN A 64 -0.85 6.70 0.07
C ASN A 64 0.25 7.10 1.04
N TYR A 65 -0.02 8.10 1.89
CA TYR A 65 0.95 8.55 2.88
C TYR A 65 1.30 7.46 3.90
N ALA A 66 0.31 6.76 4.45
CA ALA A 66 0.55 5.67 5.39
C ALA A 66 1.28 4.48 4.75
N ALA A 67 1.09 4.23 3.45
CA ALA A 67 1.87 3.25 2.70
C ALA A 67 3.34 3.71 2.55
N ALA A 68 3.56 4.96 2.18
CA ALA A 68 4.89 5.56 2.07
C ALA A 68 5.66 5.58 3.40
N GLU A 69 5.01 5.89 4.53
CA GLU A 69 5.68 5.83 5.86
C GLU A 69 6.21 4.42 6.18
N ARG A 70 5.45 3.39 5.81
CA ARG A 70 5.87 1.99 5.98
C ARG A 70 6.98 1.61 5.01
N LEU A 71 6.93 2.12 3.77
CA LEU A 71 7.97 1.90 2.76
C LEU A 71 9.29 2.57 3.16
N GLU A 72 9.23 3.80 3.68
CA GLU A 72 10.38 4.51 4.24
C GLU A 72 10.97 3.73 5.42
N THR A 73 10.14 3.21 6.32
CA THR A 73 10.62 2.36 7.43
C THR A 73 11.23 1.06 6.91
N LEU A 74 10.67 0.47 5.85
CA LEU A 74 11.21 -0.72 5.19
C LEU A 74 12.58 -0.46 4.56
N SER A 75 12.86 0.77 4.10
CA SER A 75 14.18 1.16 3.60
C SER A 75 15.26 0.95 4.66
N TRP A 76 14.94 1.06 5.95
CA TRP A 76 15.88 0.79 7.03
C TRP A 76 16.18 -0.71 7.11
N CYS A 77 15.20 -1.57 6.88
CA CYS A 77 15.36 -3.03 6.94
C CYS A 77 16.26 -3.61 5.83
N VAL A 78 16.46 -2.87 4.74
CA VAL A 78 17.32 -3.26 3.62
C VAL A 78 18.69 -2.57 3.66
N GLN A 79 19.02 -1.85 4.75
CA GLN A 79 20.36 -1.32 4.93
C GLN A 79 21.31 -2.36 5.54
N PRO A 80 22.59 -2.39 5.10
CA PRO A 80 23.60 -3.24 5.72
C PRO A 80 23.70 -2.99 7.24
N GLY A 81 23.62 -4.06 8.04
CA GLY A 81 23.76 -3.97 9.50
C GLY A 81 22.54 -3.42 10.26
N PHE A 82 21.36 -3.39 9.63
CA PHE A 82 20.11 -2.96 10.27
C PHE A 82 19.74 -3.83 11.50
N PRO A 83 19.20 -3.23 12.58
CA PRO A 83 18.69 -4.00 13.73
C PRO A 83 17.50 -4.88 13.34
N GLN A 84 17.68 -6.21 13.37
CA GLN A 84 16.69 -7.26 13.02
C GLN A 84 15.43 -7.34 13.93
N ILE A 85 15.03 -6.23 14.54
CA ILE A 85 13.87 -6.14 15.43
C ILE A 85 12.58 -5.86 14.64
N LEU A 86 12.69 -5.31 13.42
CA LEU A 86 11.53 -5.09 12.54
C LEU A 86 11.49 -6.15 11.44
N SER A 87 10.31 -6.73 11.26
CA SER A 87 10.00 -7.65 10.18
C SER A 87 9.80 -6.87 8.88
N ALA A 88 10.72 -7.05 7.92
CA ALA A 88 10.60 -6.49 6.58
C ALA A 88 9.28 -6.90 5.91
N ILE A 89 8.83 -8.14 6.15
CA ILE A 89 7.57 -8.69 5.63
C ILE A 89 6.37 -7.92 6.17
N ASP A 90 6.32 -7.64 7.47
CA ASP A 90 5.17 -6.96 8.08
C ASP A 90 5.03 -5.52 7.58
N LEU A 91 6.18 -4.85 7.37
CA LEU A 91 6.22 -3.52 6.76
C LEU A 91 5.81 -3.55 5.28
N ALA A 92 6.43 -4.43 4.49
CA ALA A 92 6.19 -4.59 3.06
C ALA A 92 4.72 -4.91 2.74
N ARG A 93 4.15 -5.88 3.46
CA ARG A 93 2.76 -6.28 3.26
C ARG A 93 1.80 -5.16 3.64
N ALA A 94 1.98 -4.52 4.78
CA ALA A 94 1.10 -3.45 5.20
C ALA A 94 1.21 -2.24 4.26
N ALA A 95 2.39 -1.94 3.73
CA ALA A 95 2.58 -0.95 2.68
C ALA A 95 1.80 -1.33 1.41
N ALA A 96 2.00 -2.56 0.91
CA ALA A 96 1.35 -3.05 -0.30
C ALA A 96 -0.19 -3.08 -0.22
N GLU A 97 -0.76 -3.58 0.89
CA GLU A 97 -2.21 -3.60 1.11
C GLU A 97 -2.79 -2.19 1.18
N THR A 98 -2.10 -1.27 1.86
CA THR A 98 -2.55 0.13 1.98
C THR A 98 -2.46 0.85 0.63
N ALA A 99 -1.37 0.66 -0.11
CA ALA A 99 -1.19 1.24 -1.44
C ALA A 99 -2.21 0.67 -2.45
N SER A 100 -2.51 -0.63 -2.39
CA SER A 100 -3.54 -1.27 -3.24
C SER A 100 -4.93 -0.70 -2.97
N LEU A 101 -5.28 -0.48 -1.71
CA LEU A 101 -6.53 0.19 -1.35
C LEU A 101 -6.58 1.62 -1.89
N ALA A 102 -5.44 2.33 -1.84
CA ALA A 102 -5.33 3.66 -2.40
C ALA A 102 -5.51 3.64 -3.92
N ALA A 103 -4.80 2.75 -4.62
CA ALA A 103 -4.92 2.56 -6.07
C ALA A 103 -6.35 2.23 -6.46
N TRP A 104 -6.99 1.26 -5.79
CA TRP A 104 -8.38 0.87 -6.03
C TRP A 104 -9.35 2.03 -5.83
N LEU A 105 -9.25 2.75 -4.70
CA LEU A 105 -10.07 3.93 -4.50
C LEU A 105 -9.80 4.95 -5.61
N GLY A 106 -8.55 5.05 -6.06
CA GLY A 106 -8.05 6.06 -6.98
C GLY A 106 -8.23 5.79 -8.47
N ARG A 107 -8.80 4.65 -8.89
CA ARG A 107 -8.95 4.29 -10.31
C ARG A 107 -9.94 5.16 -11.09
N PRO A 108 -9.83 5.23 -12.44
CA PRO A 108 -10.79 5.96 -13.28
C PRO A 108 -12.23 5.47 -13.14
N GLU A 109 -12.46 4.16 -13.00
CA GLU A 109 -13.81 3.60 -12.83
C GLU A 109 -14.43 3.96 -11.48
N ALA A 110 -13.62 4.47 -10.55
CA ALA A 110 -14.10 5.02 -9.30
C ALA A 110 -14.55 6.48 -9.42
N ASP A 111 -14.37 7.19 -10.54
CA ASP A 111 -14.73 8.61 -10.58
C ASP A 111 -16.24 8.85 -10.32
N GLY A 112 -16.56 9.95 -9.64
CA GLY A 112 -17.91 10.31 -9.24
C GLY A 112 -18.52 9.38 -8.17
N GLU A 113 -19.79 9.02 -8.32
CA GLU A 113 -20.54 8.31 -7.27
C GLU A 113 -19.89 6.96 -6.89
N ALA A 114 -19.21 6.31 -7.84
CA ALA A 114 -18.47 5.07 -7.58
C ALA A 114 -17.42 5.25 -6.47
N ARG A 115 -16.72 6.38 -6.40
CA ARG A 115 -15.74 6.70 -5.34
C ARG A 115 -16.39 6.67 -3.97
N LEU A 116 -17.58 7.26 -3.87
CA LEU A 116 -18.33 7.31 -2.64
C LEU A 116 -18.79 5.91 -2.23
N ARG A 117 -19.17 5.06 -3.19
CA ARG A 117 -19.50 3.65 -2.92
C ARG A 117 -18.29 2.86 -2.42
N ARG A 118 -17.11 3.08 -2.98
CA ARG A 118 -15.83 2.50 -2.51
C ARG A 118 -15.44 3.00 -1.12
N LEU A 119 -15.62 4.29 -0.86
CA LEU A 119 -15.43 4.88 0.47
C LEU A 119 -16.38 4.26 1.50
N MET A 120 -17.68 4.11 1.17
CA MET A 120 -18.66 3.52 2.09
C MET A 120 -18.31 2.09 2.46
N PHE A 121 -17.76 1.32 1.51
CA PHE A 121 -17.22 0.01 1.83
C PHE A 121 -16.14 0.08 2.92
N MET A 122 -15.17 0.98 2.78
CA MET A 122 -14.10 1.14 3.76
C MET A 122 -14.63 1.55 5.14
N VAL A 123 -15.58 2.49 5.19
CA VAL A 123 -16.21 2.93 6.44
C VAL A 123 -16.97 1.79 7.12
N GLN A 124 -17.73 1.00 6.37
CA GLN A 124 -18.45 -0.17 6.90
C GLN A 124 -17.52 -1.24 7.44
N ARG A 125 -16.40 -1.49 6.75
CA ARG A 125 -15.39 -2.43 7.22
C ARG A 125 -14.74 -1.97 8.52
N ALA A 126 -14.28 -0.72 8.57
CA ALA A 126 -13.67 -0.15 9.77
C ALA A 126 -14.64 -0.16 10.97
N ASP A 127 -15.91 0.16 10.74
CA ASP A 127 -16.96 0.08 11.76
C ASP A 127 -17.17 -1.36 12.28
N GLY A 128 -17.16 -2.35 11.39
CA GLY A 128 -17.26 -3.76 11.76
C GLY A 128 -16.08 -4.24 12.60
N GLU A 129 -14.85 -3.88 12.19
CA GLU A 129 -13.61 -4.19 12.93
C GLU A 129 -13.62 -3.52 14.31
N GLN A 130 -14.03 -2.24 14.40
CA GLN A 130 -14.16 -1.52 15.66
C GLN A 130 -15.17 -2.19 16.61
N ARG A 131 -16.35 -2.60 16.11
CA ARG A 131 -17.35 -3.31 16.91
C ARG A 131 -16.85 -4.67 17.41
N GLY A 132 -16.09 -5.39 16.57
CA GLY A 132 -15.41 -6.63 16.98
C GLY A 132 -14.45 -6.39 18.13
N LEU A 133 -13.64 -5.33 18.04
CA LEU A 133 -12.70 -4.95 19.08
C LEU A 133 -13.40 -4.51 20.39
N GLN A 134 -14.44 -3.68 20.29
CA GLN A 134 -15.27 -3.30 21.44
C GLN A 134 -15.85 -4.52 22.16
N THR A 135 -16.36 -5.49 21.40
CA THR A 135 -16.91 -6.73 21.95
C THR A 135 -15.84 -7.54 22.67
N ALA A 136 -14.65 -7.68 22.06
CA ALA A 136 -13.54 -8.43 22.64
C ALA A 136 -12.97 -7.76 23.91
N LEU A 137 -12.94 -6.43 23.95
CA LEU A 137 -12.38 -5.67 25.07
C LEU A 137 -13.40 -5.29 26.15
N GLY A 138 -14.70 -5.42 25.88
CA GLY A 138 -15.77 -5.01 26.78
C GLY A 138 -15.82 -3.48 27.02
N VAL A 139 -15.33 -2.68 26.08
CA VAL A 139 -15.31 -1.21 26.17
C VAL A 139 -16.09 -0.56 25.04
N GLU A 140 -16.77 0.55 25.32
CA GLU A 140 -17.35 1.40 24.29
C GLU A 140 -16.27 2.30 23.70
N LEU A 141 -16.04 2.17 22.39
CA LEU A 141 -15.19 3.09 21.63
C LEU A 141 -16.07 4.10 20.88
N SER A 142 -15.74 5.39 20.92
CA SER A 142 -16.44 6.39 20.11
C SER A 142 -16.29 6.06 18.62
N SER A 143 -17.39 6.07 17.87
CA SER A 143 -17.36 5.84 16.42
C SER A 143 -17.86 7.07 15.67
N SER A 144 -17.00 7.65 14.84
CA SER A 144 -17.34 8.70 13.88
C SER A 144 -17.98 8.16 12.59
N SER A 145 -17.99 6.83 12.39
CA SER A 145 -18.54 6.20 11.19
C SER A 145 -20.06 6.39 11.09
N LYS A 146 -20.77 6.48 12.22
CA LYS A 146 -22.24 6.49 12.28
C LYS A 146 -22.85 7.62 11.47
N ALA A 147 -22.33 8.85 11.58
CA ALA A 147 -22.83 10.00 10.84
C ALA A 147 -22.71 9.79 9.31
N ILE A 148 -21.60 9.20 8.89
CA ILE A 148 -21.32 8.89 7.48
C ILE A 148 -22.24 7.76 6.98
N LEU A 149 -22.43 6.70 7.77
CA LEU A 149 -23.31 5.59 7.44
C LEU A 149 -24.79 6.01 7.37
N ASP A 150 -25.23 6.85 8.31
CA ASP A 150 -26.59 7.41 8.31
C ASP A 150 -26.83 8.29 7.07
N TRP A 151 -25.86 9.13 6.72
CA TRP A 151 -25.90 9.91 5.47
C TRP A 151 -26.02 9.01 4.23
N ALA A 152 -25.19 7.98 4.13
CA ALA A 152 -25.23 7.04 3.01
C ALA A 152 -26.58 6.32 2.92
N GLY A 153 -27.14 5.93 4.07
CA GLY A 153 -28.47 5.35 4.18
C GLY A 153 -29.57 6.26 3.63
N ARG A 154 -29.58 7.54 4.04
CA ARG A 154 -30.54 8.55 3.53
C ARG A 154 -30.43 8.72 2.01
N ARG A 155 -29.21 8.70 1.48
CA ARG A 155 -28.90 8.84 0.04
C ARG A 155 -29.09 7.53 -0.75
N ARG A 156 -29.44 6.42 -0.09
CA ARG A 156 -29.49 5.07 -0.69
C ARG A 156 -28.18 4.66 -1.38
N LEU A 157 -27.07 5.21 -0.92
CA LEU A 157 -25.74 4.92 -1.44
C LEU A 157 -25.31 3.55 -0.90
N ARG A 158 -25.22 2.56 -1.77
CA ARG A 158 -24.78 1.22 -1.41
C ARG A 158 -23.29 1.08 -1.61
N ALA A 159 -22.59 0.56 -0.60
CA ALA A 159 -21.19 0.21 -0.70
C ALA A 159 -20.96 -0.72 -1.91
N GLU A 160 -19.87 -0.48 -2.63
CA GLU A 160 -19.41 -1.41 -3.65
C GLU A 160 -19.02 -2.73 -2.96
N ARG A 161 -19.33 -3.86 -3.60
CA ARG A 161 -18.95 -5.17 -3.04
C ARG A 161 -17.43 -5.23 -2.98
N TYR A 162 -16.89 -5.76 -1.89
CA TYR A 162 -15.45 -5.92 -1.73
C TYR A 162 -14.88 -6.64 -2.97
N PRO A 163 -13.91 -6.04 -3.67
CA PRO A 163 -13.15 -6.78 -4.66
C PRO A 163 -12.51 -7.96 -3.94
N SER A 164 -12.35 -9.11 -4.61
CA SER A 164 -11.50 -10.15 -4.03
C SER A 164 -10.10 -9.57 -3.77
N ARG A 165 -9.32 -10.23 -2.92
CA ARG A 165 -7.94 -9.81 -2.66
C ARG A 165 -7.19 -9.69 -3.99
N GLU A 166 -7.38 -10.64 -4.90
CA GLU A 166 -6.84 -10.59 -6.26
C GLU A 166 -7.28 -9.34 -7.05
N ALA A 167 -8.56 -8.93 -6.94
CA ALA A 167 -9.05 -7.74 -7.64
C ALA A 167 -8.51 -6.41 -7.06
N LEU A 168 -8.14 -6.37 -5.77
CA LEU A 168 -7.41 -5.23 -5.19
C LEU A 168 -5.96 -5.18 -5.67
N LEU A 169 -5.34 -6.33 -5.94
CA LEU A 169 -3.94 -6.42 -6.34
C LEU A 169 -3.78 -6.18 -7.84
N ALA A 170 -4.72 -6.71 -8.63
CA ALA A 170 -4.94 -6.29 -10.01
C ALA A 170 -5.25 -4.80 -10.12
N ALA A 171 -5.55 -4.12 -8.99
CA ALA A 171 -5.73 -2.67 -8.98
C ALA A 171 -4.42 -1.91 -9.26
N VAL A 172 -3.28 -2.52 -8.95
CA VAL A 172 -1.93 -1.97 -9.10
C VAL A 172 -1.27 -2.51 -10.37
N ASP A 173 -1.32 -3.83 -10.59
CA ASP A 173 -0.74 -4.49 -11.75
C ASP A 173 -1.56 -5.75 -12.10
N GLU A 174 -2.08 -5.83 -13.32
CA GLU A 174 -2.93 -6.95 -13.79
C GLU A 174 -2.15 -8.26 -13.99
N ASP A 175 -0.85 -8.19 -14.30
CA ASP A 175 -0.01 -9.34 -14.60
C ASP A 175 0.81 -9.79 -13.38
N ALA A 176 1.32 -8.85 -12.58
CA ALA A 176 2.23 -9.17 -11.48
C ALA A 176 1.57 -9.22 -10.09
N GLY A 177 0.42 -8.55 -9.91
CA GLY A 177 -0.18 -8.34 -8.59
C GLY A 177 -0.44 -9.63 -7.80
N SER A 178 -1.05 -10.65 -8.41
CA SER A 178 -1.36 -11.90 -7.69
C SER A 178 -0.11 -12.68 -7.27
N ILE A 179 0.94 -12.70 -8.10
CA ILE A 179 2.16 -13.46 -7.86
C ILE A 179 2.99 -12.79 -6.76
N HIS A 180 3.26 -11.50 -6.92
CA HIS A 180 3.95 -10.66 -5.95
C HIS A 180 3.30 -10.71 -4.58
N TYR A 181 1.97 -10.72 -4.55
CA TYR A 181 1.25 -10.79 -3.29
C TYR A 181 1.30 -12.16 -2.63
N LYS A 182 1.26 -13.25 -3.41
CA LYS A 182 1.48 -14.59 -2.87
C LYS A 182 2.87 -14.71 -2.25
N ARG A 183 3.89 -14.07 -2.85
CA ARG A 183 5.24 -13.96 -2.25
C ARG A 183 5.15 -13.29 -0.87
N LEU A 184 4.55 -12.09 -0.76
CA LEU A 184 4.37 -11.39 0.53
C LEU A 184 3.55 -12.20 1.56
N SER A 185 2.43 -12.77 1.12
CA SER A 185 1.43 -13.40 1.98
C SER A 185 1.87 -14.75 2.54
N SER A 186 2.71 -15.50 1.81
CA SER A 186 3.21 -16.81 2.24
C SER A 186 4.04 -16.72 3.51
N PHE A 187 4.86 -15.66 3.62
CA PHE A 187 5.70 -15.44 4.78
C PHE A 187 4.95 -14.93 6.02
N THR A 188 3.97 -14.04 5.85
CA THR A 188 3.24 -13.48 7.00
C THR A 188 2.28 -14.48 7.67
N HIS A 189 1.70 -15.42 6.91
CA HIS A 189 0.71 -16.35 7.45
C HIS A 189 1.30 -17.61 8.10
N GLY A 190 2.63 -17.65 8.26
CA GLY A 190 3.30 -18.72 8.99
C GLY A 190 3.07 -20.09 8.37
N ASN A 191 3.06 -20.16 7.03
CA ASN A 191 3.09 -21.47 6.38
C ASN A 191 4.35 -22.21 6.86
N LEU A 192 4.28 -23.53 7.04
CA LEU A 192 5.36 -24.30 7.67
C LEU A 192 6.67 -24.15 6.90
N ASP A 193 6.63 -24.15 5.56
CA ASP A 193 7.81 -24.03 4.71
C ASP A 193 8.49 -22.66 4.87
N ALA A 194 7.70 -21.58 4.92
CA ALA A 194 8.15 -20.22 5.18
C ALA A 194 8.70 -20.05 6.59
N MET A 195 8.12 -20.71 7.59
CA MET A 195 8.65 -20.71 8.96
C MET A 195 9.96 -21.48 9.06
N MET A 196 10.11 -22.58 8.31
CA MET A 196 11.39 -23.28 8.23
C MET A 196 12.45 -22.44 7.50
N ALA A 197 12.09 -21.75 6.41
CA ALA A 197 12.97 -20.82 5.72
C ALA A 197 13.45 -19.71 6.65
N LEU A 198 12.54 -19.01 7.35
CA LEU A 198 12.89 -18.00 8.35
C LEU A 198 13.75 -18.57 9.49
N TYR A 199 13.45 -19.79 9.97
CA TYR A 199 14.27 -20.42 11.02
C TYR A 199 15.71 -20.64 10.55
N ILE A 200 15.90 -21.14 9.33
CA ILE A 200 17.23 -21.33 8.73
C ILE A 200 17.95 -19.97 8.58
N GLU A 201 17.24 -18.96 8.07
CA GLU A 201 17.76 -17.59 7.93
C GLU A 201 18.27 -17.04 9.27
N ILE A 202 17.48 -17.17 10.34
CA ILE A 202 17.84 -16.73 11.69
C ILE A 202 19.03 -17.51 12.24
N GLU A 203 19.05 -18.83 12.08
CA GLU A 203 20.16 -19.69 12.54
C GLU A 203 21.47 -19.35 11.84
N GLN A 204 21.44 -18.99 10.56
CA GLN A 204 22.63 -18.54 9.82
C GLN A 204 23.06 -17.14 10.28
N ALA A 205 22.11 -16.23 10.48
CA ALA A 205 22.40 -14.89 10.98
C ALA A 205 23.04 -14.92 12.38
N GLN A 206 22.57 -15.81 13.27
CA GLN A 206 23.17 -16.03 14.59
C GLN A 206 24.62 -16.57 14.51
N LYS A 207 24.98 -17.21 13.39
CA LYS A 207 26.35 -17.65 13.08
C LYS A 207 27.18 -16.58 12.35
N GLY A 208 26.61 -15.39 12.12
CA GLY A 208 27.26 -14.26 11.46
C GLY A 208 27.01 -14.13 9.96
N ASP A 209 26.12 -14.95 9.38
CA ASP A 209 25.76 -14.87 7.95
C ASP A 209 24.31 -14.37 7.77
N SER A 210 24.15 -13.06 7.54
CA SER A 210 22.85 -12.41 7.37
C SER A 210 22.34 -12.39 5.92
N ARG A 211 23.08 -12.95 4.96
CA ARG A 211 22.78 -12.78 3.52
C ARG A 211 21.40 -13.24 3.12
N LEU A 212 20.90 -14.34 3.70
CA LEU A 212 19.56 -14.86 3.40
C LEU A 212 18.46 -13.90 3.88
N LEU A 213 18.60 -13.33 5.08
CA LEU A 213 17.67 -12.31 5.59
C LEU A 213 17.67 -11.06 4.72
N GLU A 214 18.85 -10.65 4.26
CA GLU A 214 19.00 -9.46 3.41
C GLU A 214 18.36 -9.68 2.03
N VAL A 215 18.52 -10.86 1.42
CA VAL A 215 17.89 -11.20 0.13
C VAL A 215 16.37 -11.25 0.26
N HIS A 216 15.88 -11.82 1.35
CA HIS A 216 14.46 -11.87 1.64
C HIS A 216 13.91 -10.45 1.83
N ALA A 217 14.56 -9.61 2.64
CA ALA A 217 14.18 -8.22 2.83
C ALA A 217 14.15 -7.44 1.51
N LEU A 218 15.17 -7.62 0.67
CA LEU A 218 15.25 -7.03 -0.68
C LEU A 218 14.09 -7.48 -1.59
N SER A 219 13.73 -8.77 -1.53
CA SER A 219 12.64 -9.34 -2.34
C SER A 219 11.28 -8.75 -1.95
N VAL A 220 10.98 -8.67 -0.65
CA VAL A 220 9.70 -8.09 -0.18
C VAL A 220 9.66 -6.58 -0.37
N ALA A 221 10.80 -5.90 -0.27
CA ALA A 221 10.94 -4.47 -0.55
C ALA A 221 10.62 -4.12 -2.00
N THR A 222 11.18 -4.87 -2.95
CA THR A 222 10.94 -4.64 -4.38
C THR A 222 9.47 -4.82 -4.73
N VAL A 223 8.83 -5.87 -4.21
CA VAL A 223 7.39 -6.05 -4.36
C VAL A 223 6.59 -4.88 -3.78
N ALA A 224 6.91 -4.44 -2.56
CA ALA A 224 6.21 -3.32 -1.93
C ALA A 224 6.37 -2.00 -2.72
N ALA A 225 7.50 -1.80 -3.38
CA ALA A 225 7.74 -0.65 -4.25
C ALA A 225 6.76 -0.62 -5.43
N SER A 226 6.57 -1.74 -6.15
CA SER A 226 5.62 -1.81 -7.27
C SER A 226 4.19 -1.49 -6.84
N TYR A 227 3.76 -1.98 -5.67
CA TYR A 227 2.47 -1.61 -5.09
C TYR A 227 2.35 -0.12 -4.80
N MET A 228 3.41 0.47 -4.24
CA MET A 228 3.43 1.89 -3.93
C MET A 228 3.43 2.75 -5.20
N LEU A 229 4.12 2.33 -6.27
CA LEU A 229 4.09 3.01 -7.56
C LEU A 229 2.68 3.08 -8.15
N GLY A 230 1.90 1.99 -8.08
CA GLY A 230 0.48 2.02 -8.47
C GLY A 230 -0.37 2.96 -7.59
N GLY A 231 -0.08 3.00 -6.28
CA GLY A 231 -0.68 3.98 -5.37
C GLY A 231 -0.37 5.42 -5.77
N LEU A 232 0.91 5.73 -6.00
CA LEU A 232 1.41 7.04 -6.42
C LEU A 232 0.83 7.46 -7.77
N ALA A 233 0.77 6.56 -8.75
CA ALA A 233 0.14 6.78 -10.04
C ALA A 233 -1.33 7.20 -9.89
N SER A 234 -2.08 6.53 -9.01
CA SER A 234 -3.47 6.87 -8.72
C SER A 234 -3.61 8.25 -8.07
N LEU A 235 -2.66 8.64 -7.20
CA LEU A 235 -2.63 9.94 -6.54
C LEU A 235 -2.29 11.07 -7.51
N ALA A 236 -1.28 10.87 -8.36
CA ALA A 236 -0.91 11.80 -9.43
C ALA A 236 -2.10 12.06 -10.36
N ARG A 237 -2.80 11.00 -10.78
CA ARG A 237 -4.01 11.10 -11.62
C ARG A 237 -5.10 11.96 -10.96
N ILE A 238 -5.45 11.66 -9.70
CA ILE A 238 -6.57 12.35 -9.03
C ILE A 238 -6.24 13.81 -8.77
N THR A 239 -5.01 14.08 -8.34
CA THR A 239 -4.56 15.44 -8.04
C THR A 239 -4.24 16.23 -9.31
N GLY A 240 -4.01 15.57 -10.45
CA GLY A 240 -3.56 16.20 -11.69
C GLY A 240 -2.14 16.78 -11.60
N ILE A 241 -1.38 16.40 -10.58
CA ILE A 241 0.01 16.80 -10.41
C ILE A 241 0.86 15.81 -11.22
N GLY A 242 1.62 16.34 -12.18
CA GLY A 242 2.54 15.54 -12.97
C GLY A 242 3.64 14.93 -12.10
N GLN A 243 4.05 13.73 -12.44
CA GLN A 243 5.08 12.97 -11.76
C GLN A 243 6.11 12.51 -12.80
N PRO A 244 6.97 13.41 -13.30
CA PRO A 244 7.91 13.09 -14.36
C PRO A 244 8.90 11.99 -13.96
N GLU A 245 9.14 11.80 -12.66
CA GLU A 245 9.98 10.76 -12.10
C GLU A 245 9.31 9.37 -12.08
N LEU A 246 7.99 9.27 -12.22
CA LEU A 246 7.26 8.01 -12.03
C LEU A 246 7.72 6.92 -13.00
N ALA A 247 7.88 7.25 -14.28
CA ALA A 247 8.35 6.28 -15.29
C ALA A 247 9.78 5.79 -14.99
N ALA A 248 10.66 6.68 -14.53
CA ALA A 248 12.03 6.32 -14.15
C ALA A 248 12.07 5.48 -12.87
N LEU A 249 11.14 5.69 -11.93
CA LEU A 249 11.02 4.87 -10.73
C LEU A 249 10.45 3.48 -11.04
N ASP A 250 9.54 3.40 -12.01
CA ASP A 250 8.98 2.14 -12.51
C ASP A 250 10.06 1.29 -13.19
N GLU A 251 10.82 1.88 -14.12
CA GLU A 251 11.97 1.24 -14.78
C GLU A 251 13.00 0.74 -13.75
N ARG A 252 13.32 1.53 -12.73
CA ARG A 252 14.22 1.12 -11.64
C ARG A 252 13.66 -0.03 -10.79
N ALA A 253 12.34 -0.12 -10.62
CA ALA A 253 11.72 -1.21 -9.89
C ALA A 253 11.76 -2.51 -10.70
N GLU A 254 11.51 -2.43 -12.01
CA GLU A 254 11.65 -3.56 -12.95
C GLU A 254 13.10 -4.07 -13.00
N GLU A 255 14.09 -3.17 -13.17
CA GLU A 255 15.51 -3.52 -13.14
C GLU A 255 15.93 -4.21 -11.84
N MET A 256 15.34 -3.81 -10.70
CA MET A 256 15.61 -4.42 -9.40
C MET A 256 15.03 -5.84 -9.31
N GLU A 257 13.82 -6.05 -9.83
CA GLU A 257 13.22 -7.38 -9.89
C GLU A 257 14.03 -8.32 -10.79
N GLU A 258 14.45 -7.86 -11.98
CA GLU A 258 15.32 -8.65 -12.87
C GLU A 258 16.67 -9.00 -12.21
N ALA A 259 17.29 -8.04 -11.50
CA ALA A 259 18.55 -8.28 -10.80
C ALA A 259 18.40 -9.28 -9.65
N LEU A 260 17.25 -9.28 -8.97
CA LEU A 260 16.90 -10.24 -7.92
C LEU A 260 16.71 -11.64 -8.50
N GLU A 261 15.97 -11.77 -9.61
CA GLU A 261 15.75 -13.04 -10.28
C GLU A 261 17.08 -13.64 -10.76
N TRP A 262 17.93 -12.82 -11.37
CA TRP A 262 19.27 -13.25 -11.76
C TRP A 262 20.11 -13.68 -10.55
N ALA A 263 20.08 -12.93 -9.44
CA ALA A 263 20.82 -13.29 -8.22
C ALA A 263 20.34 -14.62 -7.61
N ALA A 264 19.02 -14.87 -7.64
CA ALA A 264 18.43 -16.13 -7.18
C ALA A 264 18.86 -17.33 -8.05
N GLU A 265 19.01 -17.14 -9.37
CA GLU A 265 19.53 -18.17 -10.26
C GLU A 265 21.01 -18.51 -9.99
N GLN A 266 21.82 -17.49 -9.67
CA GLN A 266 23.26 -17.68 -9.41
C GLN A 266 23.56 -18.27 -8.03
N VAL A 267 22.65 -18.15 -7.07
CA VAL A 267 22.80 -18.67 -5.72
C VAL A 267 21.56 -19.51 -5.38
N PRO A 268 21.56 -20.83 -5.65
CA PRO A 268 20.37 -21.69 -5.52
C PRO A 268 19.74 -21.72 -4.12
N ASP A 269 20.53 -21.40 -3.09
CA ASP A 269 20.07 -21.28 -1.70
C ASP A 269 19.24 -20.01 -1.46
N LEU A 270 19.25 -19.03 -2.38
CA LEU A 270 18.39 -17.85 -2.39
C LEU A 270 17.04 -18.08 -3.08
N ALA A 271 16.90 -19.15 -3.88
CA ALA A 271 15.72 -19.42 -4.70
C ALA A 271 14.69 -20.34 -4.02
N ARG A 272 14.95 -20.76 -2.78
CA ARG A 272 14.10 -21.67 -1.97
C ARG A 272 13.50 -20.94 -0.79
#